data_AF-A0A5K7Z1J8-F1
#
_entry.id   AF-A0A5K7Z1J8-F1
#
_cell.length_a   1.000
_cell.length_b   1.000
_cell.length_c   1.000
_cell.angle_alpha   90.00
_cell.angle_beta   90.00
_cell.angle_gamma   90.00
#
_symmetry.space_group_name_H-M   'P 1'
#
loop_
_entity.id
_entity.type
_entity.pdbx_description
1 polymer ?
#
loop_
_entity_poly.entity_id
_entity_poly.type
_entity_poly.pdbx_seq_one_letter_code
_entity_poly.pdbx_strand_id
1 'polypeptide(L)'
;MRTENRNTANDNGPRRITHGANVSYICYRIQDHTISGVKTKGGCYLALKPICDGIRLDWQTQLAGLKKHNRFHLISTQLVCGNQIKWLTCLPVHEVPAWLDTIPLEKDAQEESVTCLHYYQENITFILREMFGRDSFAPLEPDCISLCSALHRHKMPLLLPTSLPVLDM
;
A
#
# COMPACT_ATOMS: atom_id res chain seq x y z
N MET A 1 25.13 28.14 19.41
CA MET A 1 25.73 27.09 18.54
C MET A 1 25.47 25.75 19.18
N ARG A 2 24.49 24.99 18.69
CA ARG A 2 24.21 23.62 19.14
C ARG A 2 24.29 22.73 17.90
N THR A 3 25.22 21.80 17.95
CA THR A 3 25.72 20.96 16.88
C THR A 3 24.63 20.02 16.36
N GLU A 4 24.31 20.14 15.07
CA GLU A 4 23.51 19.15 14.35
C GLU A 4 24.37 17.89 14.13
N ASN A 5 24.05 16.81 14.84
CA ASN A 5 24.58 15.50 14.54
C ASN A 5 23.96 15.00 13.22
N ARG A 6 24.70 15.15 12.12
CA ARG A 6 24.44 14.44 10.87
C ARG A 6 24.72 12.95 11.08
N ASN A 7 23.69 12.20 11.44
CA ASN A 7 23.69 10.76 11.24
C ASN A 7 23.41 10.49 9.76
N THR A 8 24.46 10.22 8.99
CA THR A 8 24.37 9.58 7.67
C THR A 8 24.00 8.10 7.88
N ALA A 9 22.79 7.85 8.37
CA ALA A 9 22.20 6.52 8.33
C ALA A 9 21.75 6.26 6.89
N ASN A 10 22.04 5.06 6.39
CA ASN A 10 21.64 4.60 5.07
C ASN A 10 20.13 4.83 4.88
N ASP A 11 19.74 5.85 4.11
CA ASP A 11 18.40 6.45 4.09
C ASP A 11 17.36 5.61 3.30
N ASN A 12 17.61 4.31 3.17
CA ASN A 12 16.81 3.37 2.38
C ASN A 12 15.83 2.55 3.23
N GLY A 13 15.84 2.72 4.56
CA GLY A 13 14.92 2.02 5.46
C GLY A 13 13.47 2.56 5.41
N PRO A 14 12.47 1.79 5.88
CA PRO A 14 11.08 2.25 5.91
C PRO A 14 10.91 3.42 6.89
N ARG A 15 10.39 4.53 6.38
CA ARG A 15 10.01 5.69 7.18
C ARG A 15 8.58 5.51 7.66
N ARG A 16 8.36 5.63 8.97
CA ARG A 16 7.03 5.43 9.59
C ARG A 16 6.51 6.75 10.16
N ILE A 17 5.28 7.08 9.80
CA ILE A 17 4.53 8.22 10.33
C ILE A 17 3.27 7.68 10.98
N THR A 18 3.14 7.84 12.28
CA THR A 18 1.97 7.37 13.04
C THR A 18 0.96 8.50 13.16
N HIS A 19 -0.30 8.24 12.77
CA HIS A 19 -1.41 9.19 12.92
C HIS A 19 -2.45 8.57 13.85
N GLY A 20 -2.60 9.16 15.04
CA GLY A 20 -3.40 8.58 16.13
C GLY A 20 -2.82 7.26 16.67
N ALA A 21 -3.54 6.61 17.58
CA ALA A 21 -3.03 5.44 18.30
C ALA A 21 -2.99 4.14 17.46
N ASN A 22 -3.67 4.08 16.30
CA ASN A 22 -3.97 2.81 15.63
C ASN A 22 -3.62 2.76 14.13
N VAL A 23 -3.13 3.85 13.52
CA VAL A 23 -2.80 3.89 12.09
C VAL A 23 -1.36 4.39 11.90
N SER A 24 -0.57 3.63 11.16
CA SER A 24 0.80 4.01 10.77
C SER A 24 0.93 3.98 9.25
N TYR A 25 1.32 5.11 8.68
CA TYR A 25 1.71 5.21 7.28
C TYR A 25 3.19 4.88 7.16
N ILE A 26 3.53 4.05 6.18
CA ILE A 26 4.89 3.56 5.96
C ILE A 26 5.28 3.89 4.53
N CYS A 27 6.37 4.63 4.38
CA CYS A 27 6.97 4.90 3.07
C CYS A 27 8.28 4.13 2.99
N TYR A 28 8.53 3.49 1.85
CA TYR A 28 9.75 2.74 1.61
C TYR A 28 10.30 3.09 0.24
N ARG A 29 11.57 3.48 0.20
CA ARG A 29 12.23 3.92 -1.03
C ARG A 29 12.92 2.73 -1.68
N ILE A 30 12.56 2.45 -2.92
CA ILE A 30 13.12 1.40 -3.75
C ILE A 30 13.73 2.10 -4.95
N GLN A 31 15.05 2.06 -5.07
CA GLN A 31 15.79 2.76 -6.12
C GLN A 31 15.34 4.24 -6.18
N ASP A 32 14.69 4.65 -7.27
CA ASP A 32 14.29 6.03 -7.55
C ASP A 32 12.82 6.33 -7.28
N HIS A 33 12.04 5.39 -6.73
CA HIS A 33 10.64 5.63 -6.38
C HIS A 33 10.29 5.17 -4.98
N THR A 34 9.18 5.70 -4.46
CA THR A 34 8.72 5.43 -3.09
C THR A 34 7.41 4.68 -3.14
N ILE A 35 7.36 3.51 -2.53
CA ILE A 35 6.11 2.79 -2.28
C ILE A 35 5.56 3.19 -0.92
N SER A 36 4.24 3.16 -0.80
CA SER A 36 3.53 3.61 0.40
C SER A 36 2.58 2.53 0.88
N GLY A 37 2.46 2.41 2.20
CA GLY A 37 1.61 1.43 2.85
C GLY A 37 0.97 1.98 4.12
N VAL A 38 -0.07 1.30 4.58
CA VAL A 38 -0.83 1.65 5.78
C VAL A 38 -0.92 0.41 6.66
N LYS A 39 -0.44 0.53 7.90
CA LYS A 39 -0.61 -0.46 8.96
C LYS A 39 -1.70 0.02 9.90
N THR A 40 -2.67 -0.84 10.15
CA THR A 40 -3.73 -0.62 11.12
C THR A 40 -3.77 -1.80 12.11
N LYS A 41 -4.65 -1.75 13.12
CA LYS A 41 -4.95 -2.94 13.94
C LYS A 41 -5.50 -4.11 13.12
N GLY A 42 -6.35 -3.82 12.14
CA GLY A 42 -7.03 -4.83 11.32
C GLY A 42 -6.19 -5.45 10.21
N GLY A 43 -4.99 -4.92 9.95
CA GLY A 43 -4.08 -5.46 8.94
C GLY A 43 -3.12 -4.44 8.32
N CYS A 44 -2.28 -4.95 7.41
CA CYS A 44 -1.35 -4.18 6.61
C CYS A 44 -1.84 -4.08 5.15
N TYR A 45 -1.75 -2.88 4.58
CA TYR A 45 -2.25 -2.57 3.25
C TYR A 45 -1.21 -1.79 2.45
N LEU A 46 -1.05 -2.11 1.17
CA LEU A 46 -0.08 -1.48 0.28
C LEU A 46 -0.81 -0.65 -0.77
N ALA A 47 -0.42 0.62 -0.92
CA ALA A 47 -0.94 1.47 -1.98
C ALA A 47 -0.38 1.01 -3.34
N LEU A 48 -1.27 0.81 -4.30
CA LEU A 48 -0.87 0.20 -5.58
C LEU A 48 -0.36 1.21 -6.59
N LYS A 49 -0.92 2.42 -6.61
CA LYS A 49 -0.53 3.45 -7.58
C LYS A 49 0.98 3.71 -7.60
N PRO A 50 1.68 3.86 -6.45
CA PRO A 50 3.13 4.05 -6.47
C PRO A 50 3.93 2.87 -7.06
N ILE A 51 3.40 1.64 -7.00
CA ILE A 51 4.02 0.47 -7.63
C ILE A 51 3.83 0.53 -9.13
N CYS A 52 2.61 0.84 -9.60
CA CYS A 52 2.35 1.06 -11.02
C CYS A 52 3.21 2.20 -11.58
N ASP A 53 3.33 3.32 -10.86
CA ASP A 53 4.18 4.44 -11.25
C ASP A 53 5.66 4.00 -11.36
N GLY A 54 6.15 3.16 -10.43
CA GLY A 54 7.51 2.62 -10.47
C GLY A 54 7.79 1.65 -11.62
N ILE A 55 6.83 0.79 -11.95
CA ILE A 55 6.92 -0.16 -13.08
C ILE A 55 6.65 0.53 -14.42
N ARG A 56 6.04 1.74 -14.39
CA ARG A 56 5.50 2.48 -15.54
C ARG A 56 4.30 1.79 -16.21
N LEU A 57 3.41 1.26 -15.38
CA LEU A 57 2.12 0.74 -15.82
C LEU A 57 1.06 1.85 -15.78
N ASP A 58 0.13 1.84 -16.73
CA ASP A 58 -1.02 2.73 -16.67
C ASP A 58 -1.93 2.36 -15.49
N TRP A 59 -2.00 3.28 -14.51
CA TRP A 59 -2.76 3.07 -13.27
C TRP A 59 -4.25 2.82 -13.53
N GLN A 60 -4.85 3.52 -14.51
CA GLN A 60 -6.30 3.38 -14.76
C GLN A 60 -6.65 2.01 -15.32
N THR A 61 -5.82 1.49 -16.22
CA THR A 61 -5.93 0.13 -16.77
C THR A 61 -5.80 -0.93 -15.67
N GLN A 62 -4.79 -0.80 -14.80
CA GLN A 62 -4.61 -1.73 -13.69
C GLN A 62 -5.78 -1.68 -12.69
N LEU A 63 -6.26 -0.49 -12.34
CA LEU A 63 -7.40 -0.31 -11.47
C LEU A 63 -8.70 -0.88 -12.05
N ALA A 64 -8.92 -0.72 -13.36
CA ALA A 64 -10.07 -1.29 -14.05
C ALA A 64 -10.02 -2.83 -14.04
N GLY A 65 -8.85 -3.42 -14.28
CA GLY A 65 -8.62 -4.87 -14.20
C GLY A 65 -8.93 -5.42 -12.80
N LEU A 66 -8.35 -4.81 -11.77
CA LEU A 66 -8.57 -5.18 -10.36
C LEU A 66 -10.07 -5.17 -10.00
N LYS A 67 -10.80 -4.14 -10.41
CA LYS A 67 -12.25 -4.02 -10.16
C LYS A 67 -13.08 -5.06 -10.93
N LYS A 68 -12.63 -5.50 -12.10
CA LYS A 68 -13.36 -6.45 -12.96
C LYS A 68 -13.32 -7.87 -12.41
N HIS A 69 -12.17 -8.31 -11.89
CA HIS A 69 -11.95 -9.73 -11.57
C HIS A 69 -12.49 -10.19 -10.22
N ASN A 70 -12.93 -9.27 -9.34
CA ASN A 70 -13.54 -9.59 -8.04
C ASN A 70 -12.75 -10.59 -7.18
N ARG A 71 -11.44 -10.71 -7.42
CA ARG A 71 -10.55 -11.66 -6.74
C ARG A 71 -9.79 -11.00 -5.59
N PHE A 72 -9.65 -9.68 -5.63
CA PHE A 72 -8.82 -8.91 -4.74
C PHE A 72 -9.65 -7.93 -3.91
N HIS A 73 -9.33 -7.79 -2.63
CA HIS A 73 -10.07 -6.97 -1.69
C HIS A 73 -9.52 -5.54 -1.68
N LEU A 74 -9.87 -4.75 -2.70
CA LEU A 74 -9.45 -3.35 -2.77
C LEU A 74 -10.01 -2.53 -1.61
N ILE A 75 -9.14 -1.78 -0.96
CA ILE A 75 -9.49 -0.86 0.13
C ILE A 75 -9.14 0.56 -0.30
N SER A 76 -10.02 1.50 0.01
CA SER A 76 -9.69 2.92 -0.09
C SER A 76 -9.33 3.46 1.29
N THR A 77 -8.33 4.33 1.36
CA THR A 77 -8.00 5.03 2.60
C THR A 77 -7.55 6.44 2.29
N GLN A 78 -7.62 7.32 3.28
CA GLN A 78 -7.15 8.69 3.19
C GLN A 78 -5.77 8.80 3.80
N LEU A 79 -4.86 9.46 3.10
CA LEU A 79 -3.60 9.95 3.63
C LEU A 79 -3.75 11.46 3.83
N VAL A 80 -3.56 11.91 5.07
CA VAL A 80 -3.55 13.34 5.41
C VAL A 80 -2.11 13.84 5.35
N CYS A 81 -1.81 14.71 4.38
CA CYS A 81 -0.53 15.38 4.23
C CYS A 81 -0.72 16.88 4.45
N GLY A 82 -0.52 17.34 5.69
CA GLY A 82 -0.82 18.72 6.06
C GLY A 82 -2.31 19.03 5.85
N ASN A 83 -2.62 20.02 5.02
CA ASN A 83 -4.00 20.41 4.70
C ASN A 83 -4.60 19.65 3.50
N GLN A 84 -3.88 18.67 2.95
CA GLN A 84 -4.34 17.88 1.81
C GLN A 84 -4.74 16.48 2.22
N ILE A 85 -5.86 16.01 1.68
CA ILE A 85 -6.31 14.62 1.78
C ILE A 85 -6.05 13.96 0.43
N LYS A 86 -5.28 12.88 0.42
CA LYS A 86 -5.05 12.04 -0.76
C LYS A 86 -5.69 10.67 -0.55
N TRP A 87 -6.49 10.24 -1.52
CA TRP A 87 -7.05 8.89 -1.52
C TRP A 87 -6.03 7.88 -2.02
N LEU A 88 -5.88 6.79 -1.28
CA LEU A 88 -5.04 5.66 -1.61
C LEU A 88 -5.94 4.46 -1.90
N THR A 89 -5.76 3.86 -3.07
CA THR A 89 -6.29 2.54 -3.37
C THR A 89 -5.23 1.51 -2.99
N CYS A 90 -5.59 0.61 -2.07
CA CYS A 90 -4.69 -0.34 -1.47
C CYS A 90 -5.16 -1.79 -1.64
N LEU A 91 -4.22 -2.72 -1.58
CA LEU A 91 -4.49 -4.14 -1.34
C LEU A 91 -3.97 -4.59 0.02
N PRO A 92 -4.61 -5.57 0.67
CA PRO A 92 -4.01 -6.34 1.73
C PRO A 92 -2.65 -6.89 1.29
N VAL A 93 -1.65 -6.74 2.15
CA VAL A 93 -0.25 -7.12 1.86
C VAL A 93 -0.11 -8.57 1.35
N HIS A 94 -0.93 -9.49 1.86
CA HIS A 94 -0.91 -10.90 1.44
C HIS A 94 -1.46 -11.15 0.03
N GLU A 95 -2.24 -10.22 -0.54
CA GLU A 95 -2.80 -10.35 -1.89
C GLU A 95 -1.90 -9.72 -2.97
N VAL A 96 -0.96 -8.86 -2.57
CA VAL A 96 -0.09 -8.13 -3.50
C VAL A 96 0.74 -9.05 -4.41
N PRO A 97 1.39 -10.13 -3.91
CA PRO A 97 2.15 -11.03 -4.79
C PRO A 97 1.26 -11.65 -5.86
N ALA A 98 0.09 -12.16 -5.46
CA ALA A 98 -0.87 -12.77 -6.37
C ALA A 98 -1.43 -11.77 -7.41
N TRP A 99 -1.53 -10.48 -7.07
CA TRP A 99 -1.88 -9.44 -8.04
C TRP A 99 -0.75 -9.18 -9.04
N LEU A 100 0.50 -9.07 -8.59
CA LEU A 100 1.65 -8.86 -9.48
C LEU A 100 1.79 -9.99 -10.52
N ASP A 101 1.47 -11.22 -10.14
CA ASP A 101 1.47 -12.38 -11.06
C ASP A 101 0.36 -12.29 -12.13
N THR A 102 -0.68 -11.48 -11.93
CA THR A 102 -1.73 -11.27 -12.94
C THR A 102 -1.41 -10.22 -13.98
N ILE A 103 -0.35 -9.43 -13.78
CA ILE A 103 0.00 -8.34 -14.69
C ILE A 103 0.65 -8.94 -15.94
N PRO A 104 0.01 -8.84 -17.12
CA PRO A 104 0.62 -9.36 -18.34
C PRO A 104 1.77 -8.45 -18.77
N LEU A 105 2.83 -9.06 -19.28
CA LEU A 105 3.86 -8.36 -20.04
C LEU A 105 3.31 -8.05 -21.44
N GLU A 106 3.09 -6.78 -21.73
CA GLU A 106 2.70 -6.35 -23.08
C GLU A 106 3.85 -6.58 -24.07
N LYS A 107 3.52 -6.90 -25.33
CA LYS A 107 4.53 -7.15 -26.38
C LYS A 107 5.42 -5.95 -26.66
N ASP A 108 4.89 -4.74 -26.46
CA ASP A 108 5.57 -3.47 -26.72
C ASP A 108 6.04 -2.80 -25.41
N ALA A 109 6.08 -3.55 -24.29
CA ALA A 109 6.54 -3.02 -23.01
C ALA A 109 8.02 -2.60 -23.10
N GLN A 110 8.33 -1.44 -22.51
CA GLN A 110 9.71 -0.99 -22.39
C GLN A 110 10.52 -1.98 -21.55
N GLU A 111 11.77 -2.23 -21.93
CA GLU A 111 12.67 -3.14 -21.20
C GLU A 111 12.76 -2.81 -19.71
N GLU A 112 12.83 -1.51 -19.38
CA GLU A 112 12.84 -1.01 -17.99
C GLU A 112 11.60 -1.44 -17.19
N SER A 113 10.41 -1.40 -17.81
CA SER A 113 9.16 -1.84 -17.19
C SER A 113 9.15 -3.35 -16.94
N VAL A 114 9.67 -4.12 -17.89
CA VAL A 114 9.81 -5.58 -17.77
C VAL A 114 10.74 -5.93 -16.61
N THR A 115 11.92 -5.33 -16.57
CA THR A 115 12.88 -5.53 -15.48
C THR A 115 12.30 -5.13 -14.12
N CYS A 116 11.61 -3.99 -14.04
CA CYS A 116 11.01 -3.53 -12.81
C CYS A 116 9.88 -4.46 -12.33
N LEU A 117 9.01 -4.91 -13.23
CA LEU A 117 7.95 -5.87 -12.90
C LEU A 117 8.53 -7.19 -12.37
N HIS A 118 9.56 -7.74 -13.03
CA HIS A 118 10.27 -8.93 -12.55
C HIS A 118 10.88 -8.73 -11.17
N TYR A 119 11.54 -7.59 -10.95
CA TYR A 119 12.09 -7.25 -9.63
C TYR A 119 11.00 -7.28 -8.55
N TYR A 120 9.83 -6.70 -8.84
CA TYR A 120 8.69 -6.74 -7.92
C TYR A 120 8.17 -8.16 -7.69
N GLN A 121 7.95 -8.95 -8.74
CA GLN A 121 7.44 -10.32 -8.61
C GLN A 121 8.37 -11.19 -7.73
N GLU A 122 9.68 -11.05 -7.87
CA GLU A 122 10.65 -11.83 -7.08
C GLU A 122 10.83 -11.31 -5.65
N ASN A 123 10.80 -9.98 -5.45
CA ASN A 123 11.25 -9.37 -4.19
C ASN A 123 10.13 -8.78 -3.33
N ILE A 124 8.89 -8.68 -3.83
CA ILE A 124 7.80 -7.98 -3.11
C ILE A 124 7.55 -8.56 -1.73
N THR A 125 7.61 -9.88 -1.57
CA THR A 125 7.39 -10.54 -0.26
C THR A 125 8.45 -10.12 0.76
N PHE A 126 9.71 -10.01 0.33
CA PHE A 126 10.81 -9.55 1.17
C PHE A 126 10.64 -8.06 1.52
N ILE A 127 10.37 -7.22 0.51
CA ILE A 127 10.13 -5.79 0.68
C ILE A 127 8.99 -5.54 1.70
N LEU A 128 7.90 -6.28 1.59
CA LEU A 128 6.75 -6.14 2.49
C LEU A 128 7.08 -6.55 3.94
N ARG A 129 7.94 -7.54 4.13
CA ARG A 129 8.45 -7.89 5.48
C ARG A 129 9.32 -6.79 6.05
N GLU A 130 10.20 -6.19 5.24
CA GLU A 130 11.01 -5.05 5.67
C GLU A 130 10.13 -3.85 6.05
N MET A 131 9.13 -3.53 5.22
CA MET A 131 8.21 -2.40 5.48
C MET A 131 7.41 -2.56 6.77
N PHE A 132 6.73 -3.69 6.93
CA PHE A 132 5.67 -3.85 7.93
C PHE A 132 6.06 -4.70 9.16
N GLY A 133 7.19 -5.41 9.08
CA GLY A 133 7.66 -6.38 10.07
C GLY A 133 7.28 -7.82 9.72
N ARG A 134 7.70 -8.79 10.55
CA ARG A 134 7.51 -10.24 10.30
C ARG A 134 6.03 -10.66 10.20
N ASP A 135 5.14 -10.00 10.94
CA ASP A 135 3.71 -10.34 11.00
C ASP A 135 2.88 -9.64 9.91
N SER A 136 3.52 -9.08 8.89
CA SER A 136 2.88 -8.30 7.84
C SER A 136 1.90 -9.08 6.95
N PHE A 137 2.07 -10.40 6.92
CA PHE A 137 1.20 -11.36 6.21
C PHE A 137 0.20 -12.06 7.13
N ALA A 138 0.05 -11.60 8.39
CA ALA A 138 -1.00 -12.11 9.25
C ALA A 138 -2.37 -11.95 8.55
N PRO A 139 -3.29 -12.93 8.70
CA PRO A 139 -4.64 -12.80 8.19
C PRO A 139 -5.27 -11.49 8.66
N LEU A 140 -6.05 -10.85 7.79
CA LEU A 140 -6.86 -9.71 8.19
C LEU A 140 -7.78 -10.14 9.35
N GLU A 141 -8.04 -9.22 10.28
CA GLU A 141 -9.01 -9.52 11.34
C GLU A 141 -10.38 -9.90 10.72
N PRO A 142 -11.12 -10.87 11.30
CA PRO A 142 -12.37 -11.39 10.71
C PRO A 142 -13.40 -10.29 10.40
N ASP A 143 -13.44 -9.25 11.22
CA ASP A 143 -14.33 -8.09 11.05
C ASP A 143 -13.92 -7.25 9.84
N CYS A 144 -12.62 -7.15 9.57
CA CYS A 144 -12.08 -6.48 8.39
C CYS A 144 -12.38 -7.29 7.13
N ILE A 145 -12.28 -8.61 7.16
CA ILE A 145 -12.67 -9.48 6.03
C ILE A 145 -14.16 -9.30 5.71
N SER A 146 -15.00 -9.42 6.73
CA SER A 146 -16.46 -9.30 6.59
C SER A 146 -16.86 -7.92 6.06
N LEU A 147 -16.23 -6.85 6.56
CA LEU A 147 -16.45 -5.48 6.11
C LEU A 147 -15.95 -5.27 4.67
N CYS A 148 -14.77 -5.79 4.31
CA CYS A 148 -14.25 -5.74 2.95
C CYS A 148 -15.20 -6.47 1.99
N SER A 149 -15.60 -7.69 2.31
CA SER A 149 -16.54 -8.46 1.48
C SER A 149 -17.93 -7.82 1.40
N ALA A 150 -18.41 -7.18 2.46
CA ALA A 150 -19.70 -6.47 2.46
C ALA A 150 -19.66 -5.18 1.62
N LEU A 151 -18.67 -4.32 1.84
CA LEU A 151 -18.52 -3.06 1.08
C LEU A 151 -18.24 -3.34 -0.38
N HIS A 152 -17.47 -4.39 -0.66
CA HIS A 152 -17.26 -4.88 -2.02
C HIS A 152 -18.57 -5.33 -2.68
N ARG A 153 -19.40 -6.13 -2.00
CA ARG A 153 -20.74 -6.53 -2.49
C ARG A 153 -21.63 -5.33 -2.83
N HIS A 154 -21.49 -4.23 -2.11
CA HIS A 154 -22.28 -3.01 -2.28
C HIS A 154 -21.59 -1.92 -3.11
N LYS A 155 -20.42 -2.21 -3.74
CA LYS A 155 -19.61 -1.24 -4.51
C LYS A 155 -19.31 0.05 -3.72
N MET A 156 -19.21 -0.03 -2.41
CA MET A 156 -18.93 1.11 -1.54
C MET A 156 -17.43 1.21 -1.27
N PRO A 157 -16.82 2.41 -1.30
CA PRO A 157 -15.45 2.57 -0.84
C PRO A 157 -15.39 2.28 0.65
N LEU A 158 -14.43 1.45 1.06
CA LEU A 158 -14.00 1.41 2.45
C LEU A 158 -13.53 2.81 2.84
N LEU A 159 -14.25 3.41 3.79
CA LEU A 159 -13.76 4.53 4.56
C LEU A 159 -13.21 3.91 5.83
N LEU A 160 -11.89 3.82 5.98
CA LEU A 160 -11.34 3.68 7.32
C LEU A 160 -11.92 4.84 8.15
N PRO A 161 -12.38 4.61 9.38
CA PRO A 161 -13.00 5.65 10.18
C PRO A 161 -12.02 6.82 10.28
N THR A 162 -12.31 7.88 9.55
CA THR A 162 -11.74 9.19 9.79
C THR A 162 -12.14 9.50 11.20
N SER A 163 -11.18 9.48 12.13
CA SER A 163 -11.30 9.99 13.50
C SER A 163 -12.71 9.83 14.09
N LEU A 164 -12.90 8.84 14.96
CA LEU A 164 -13.97 8.96 15.97
C LEU A 164 -13.94 10.40 16.48
N PRO A 165 -15.06 11.15 16.45
CA PRO A 165 -15.08 12.44 17.12
C PRO A 165 -14.62 12.15 18.54
N VAL A 166 -13.63 12.90 19.00
CA VAL A 166 -13.32 12.97 20.42
C VAL A 166 -14.65 13.32 21.07
N LEU A 167 -15.30 12.32 21.68
CA LEU A 167 -16.42 12.57 22.56
C LEU A 167 -15.75 13.16 23.79
N ASP A 168 -15.70 14.49 23.86
CA ASP A 168 -15.53 15.18 25.13
C ASP A 168 -16.66 14.69 26.04
N MET A 169 -16.29 13.88 27.02
CA MET A 169 -17.05 13.62 28.24
C MET A 169 -16.10 13.78 29.42
#